data_AF-A0A955YQU7-F1
#
_entry.id   AF-A0A955YQU7-F1
#
_cell.length_a   1.000
_cell.length_b   1.000
_cell.length_c   1.000
_cell.angle_alpha   90.00
_cell.angle_beta   90.00
_cell.angle_gamma   90.00
#
_symmetry.space_group_name_H-M   'P 1'
#
loop_
_entity.id
_entity.type
_entity.pdbx_description
1 polymer ?
#
loop_
_entity_poly.entity_id
_entity_poly.type
_entity_poly.pdbx_seq_one_letter_code
_entity_poly.pdbx_strand_id
1 'polypeptide(L)'
;GMPTMAGTFSGLTVTASNGVGSPATLNFSITVAGNPVAVADAYAVTGNIGISVPAPGVLGNDTLSGATLTHVGPAASTTTAVPGTITTSNGGSVTLQANGSFTYNPPAGYTGTDAFHYRLTSGGNTTTGQVTLSITNRVWFVDSTASAGDGRLSSPRNNLATAMSGATAGDRIFVYRQASNYVTNVTLQANQRLIGQGVALDASSLGFTPAPFSVALPSATTHPGIQGSVTFGGANAGLFGVHVTPSSGGGVTDGGVARAGLVASNVRVTTSGGIGVSLTGSSGNLSFRSVSTTGGTRGISLSGVGGTFTVTGDGSTAGSGGTIQNTTAHGVQLTNVSAAVSFSYMAFNGSVYDNVSLETSGAGVKLDSSSSVASSLTIDRCSFASNQGRAVYVHPTGSGATALTLTNSTFPTNLVGTSEVFVFYEGSSNANTYDIRGNTFTNINITAVQVFIGTSLGAQQTARGHVSNNNITGLPNGFATGISVGVNDNAGSTMIVAVENNMFTAMGTMAIDLNKQPLNNNMHVTVRNNTVRSPVSPGTNYLYGLRLTMASSSSAGPAGTYCANVNGNDIPDFGGGSSIRIRRLGTHAGLTTSIQGFTGNTQAQLTTFLAAANAGPLGPINYSPDPLTQFAFPNQTCLTP
;
A
#
# COMPACT_ATOMS: atom_id res chain seq x y z
N GLY A 1 11.26 10.55 -79.69
CA GLY A 1 10.33 11.25 -78.78
C GLY A 1 10.80 11.05 -77.36
N MET A 2 10.41 11.92 -76.43
CA MET A 2 10.65 11.64 -75.00
C MET A 2 9.80 10.42 -74.60
N PRO A 3 10.38 9.40 -73.93
CA PRO A 3 9.62 8.25 -73.47
C PRO A 3 8.55 8.68 -72.45
N THR A 4 7.32 8.20 -72.63
CA THR A 4 6.15 8.53 -71.77
C THR A 4 5.85 7.47 -70.72
N MET A 5 6.63 6.36 -70.70
CA MET A 5 6.45 5.25 -69.75
C MET A 5 7.80 4.84 -69.16
N ALA A 6 7.78 4.48 -67.87
CA ALA A 6 8.93 3.90 -67.17
C ALA A 6 9.21 2.48 -67.68
N GLY A 7 10.48 2.07 -67.68
CA GLY A 7 10.86 0.72 -68.09
C GLY A 7 12.25 0.64 -68.72
N THR A 8 12.71 -0.59 -68.94
CA THR A 8 13.93 -0.87 -69.70
C THR A 8 13.57 -1.12 -71.16
N PHE A 9 13.99 -0.21 -72.02
CA PHE A 9 13.84 -0.31 -73.46
C PHE A 9 15.10 -0.99 -74.02
N SER A 10 15.01 -2.30 -74.20
CA SER A 10 16.06 -3.12 -74.82
C SER A 10 15.84 -3.23 -76.34
N GLY A 11 16.91 -3.48 -77.09
CA GLY A 11 16.84 -3.69 -78.54
C GLY A 11 17.23 -2.46 -79.38
N LEU A 12 17.77 -1.41 -78.76
CA LEU A 12 18.44 -0.36 -79.53
C LEU A 12 19.75 -0.92 -80.10
N THR A 13 19.79 -1.17 -81.40
CA THR A 13 20.98 -1.71 -82.08
C THR A 13 21.57 -0.63 -82.97
N VAL A 14 22.80 -0.21 -82.70
CA VAL A 14 23.57 0.63 -83.62
C VAL A 14 24.35 -0.30 -84.53
N THR A 15 24.09 -0.21 -85.84
CA THR A 15 24.74 -1.03 -86.86
C THR A 15 25.63 -0.13 -87.70
N ALA A 16 26.94 -0.37 -87.70
CA ALA A 16 27.88 0.27 -88.60
C ALA A 16 28.28 -0.71 -89.71
N SER A 17 28.12 -0.29 -90.96
CA SER A 17 28.49 -1.06 -92.15
C SER A 17 29.29 -0.19 -93.11
N ASN A 18 30.38 -0.71 -93.65
CA ASN A 18 31.15 -0.09 -94.73
C ASN A 18 30.72 -0.60 -96.13
N GLY A 19 29.64 -1.38 -96.21
CA GLY A 19 29.13 -1.96 -97.46
C GLY A 19 29.86 -3.22 -97.95
N VAL A 20 30.88 -3.71 -97.24
CA VAL A 20 31.62 -4.93 -97.60
C VAL A 20 31.88 -5.76 -96.34
N GLY A 21 31.15 -6.88 -96.18
CA GLY A 21 31.27 -7.80 -95.03
C GLY A 21 30.14 -7.68 -94.01
N SER A 22 30.22 -8.48 -92.93
CA SER A 22 29.20 -8.48 -91.88
C SER A 22 29.27 -7.19 -91.06
N PRO A 23 28.14 -6.47 -90.89
CA PRO A 23 28.13 -5.22 -90.15
C PRO A 23 28.47 -5.42 -88.67
N ALA A 24 29.07 -4.40 -88.04
CA ALA A 24 29.33 -4.38 -86.61
C ALA A 24 28.10 -3.85 -85.88
N THR A 25 27.59 -4.63 -84.93
CA THR A 25 26.42 -4.27 -84.12
C THR A 25 26.79 -4.06 -82.66
N LEU A 26 26.33 -2.95 -82.08
CA LEU A 26 26.37 -2.71 -80.64
C LEU A 26 24.95 -2.52 -80.10
N ASN A 27 24.63 -3.28 -79.05
CA ASN A 27 23.32 -3.25 -78.41
C ASN A 27 23.35 -2.33 -77.19
N PHE A 28 22.33 -1.48 -77.08
CA PHE A 28 22.11 -0.60 -75.94
C PHE A 28 20.74 -0.89 -75.32
N SER A 29 20.66 -0.70 -74.01
CA SER A 29 19.41 -0.62 -73.27
C SER A 29 19.29 0.75 -72.62
N ILE A 30 18.12 1.39 -72.75
CA ILE A 30 17.79 2.64 -72.05
C ILE A 30 16.81 2.31 -70.94
N THR A 31 17.16 2.61 -69.69
CA THR A 31 16.22 2.50 -68.56
C THR A 31 15.70 3.89 -68.20
N VAL A 32 14.38 4.04 -68.29
CA VAL A 32 13.68 5.25 -67.83
C VAL A 32 13.13 4.97 -66.45
N ALA A 33 13.65 5.65 -65.43
CA ALA A 33 13.14 5.55 -64.07
C ALA A 33 11.69 6.05 -64.00
N GLY A 34 10.86 5.38 -63.20
CA GLY A 34 9.52 5.88 -62.89
C GLY A 34 9.57 7.16 -62.07
N ASN A 35 8.43 7.85 -61.99
CA ASN A 35 8.31 8.96 -61.03
C ASN A 35 8.38 8.40 -59.60
N PRO A 36 9.01 9.13 -58.67
CA PRO A 36 8.88 8.80 -57.27
C PRO A 36 7.43 8.96 -56.82
N VAL A 37 7.01 8.13 -55.88
CA VAL A 37 5.73 8.25 -55.17
C VAL A 37 6.05 8.38 -53.68
N ALA A 38 5.78 9.55 -53.12
CA ALA A 38 5.88 9.79 -51.70
C ALA A 38 4.51 9.53 -51.06
N VAL A 39 4.49 8.68 -50.04
CA VAL A 39 3.28 8.28 -49.32
C VAL A 39 3.27 8.97 -47.96
N ALA A 40 2.09 9.40 -47.51
CA ALA A 40 1.98 10.10 -46.23
C ALA A 40 2.36 9.19 -45.04
N ASP A 41 3.03 9.76 -44.06
CA ASP A 41 3.41 9.10 -42.81
C ASP A 41 2.61 9.63 -41.63
N ALA A 42 2.48 8.81 -40.58
CA ALA A 42 1.88 9.21 -39.32
C ALA A 42 2.69 8.68 -38.13
N TYR A 43 2.99 9.55 -37.16
CA TYR A 43 3.65 9.17 -35.91
C TYR A 43 2.92 9.77 -34.70
N ALA A 44 2.82 8.98 -33.64
CA ALA A 44 2.39 9.49 -32.34
C ALA A 44 3.57 10.16 -31.62
N VAL A 45 3.28 11.21 -30.85
CA VAL A 45 4.28 11.92 -30.06
C VAL A 45 3.71 12.19 -28.67
N THR A 46 4.51 12.02 -27.62
CA THR A 46 4.14 12.48 -26.28
C THR A 46 4.56 13.94 -26.12
N GLY A 47 3.64 14.82 -25.73
CA GLY A 47 3.93 16.25 -25.57
C GLY A 47 5.15 16.47 -24.66
N ASN A 48 6.02 17.41 -25.06
CA ASN A 48 7.31 17.75 -24.44
C ASN A 48 8.41 16.67 -24.48
N ILE A 49 8.19 15.54 -25.15
CA ILE A 49 9.17 14.47 -25.36
C ILE A 49 9.41 14.34 -26.86
N GLY A 50 10.68 14.44 -27.28
CA GLY A 50 11.03 14.24 -28.68
C GLY A 50 10.96 12.78 -29.12
N ILE A 51 10.90 12.54 -30.44
CA ILE A 51 11.04 11.21 -31.04
C ILE A 51 12.30 11.14 -31.93
N SER A 52 12.87 9.95 -32.06
CA SER A 52 13.95 9.63 -33.00
C SER A 52 13.57 8.40 -33.81
N VAL A 53 13.13 8.63 -35.05
CA VAL A 53 12.69 7.58 -35.97
C VAL A 53 13.89 7.10 -36.78
N PRO A 54 14.26 5.80 -36.71
CA PRO A 54 15.38 5.27 -37.47
C PRO A 54 15.07 5.16 -38.96
N ALA A 55 16.11 5.01 -39.79
CA ALA A 55 15.95 4.72 -41.20
C ALA A 55 15.23 3.36 -41.39
N PRO A 56 14.40 3.18 -42.44
CA PRO A 56 14.20 4.11 -43.56
C PRO A 56 13.29 5.31 -43.25
N GLY A 57 12.70 5.40 -42.04
CA GLY A 57 11.86 6.51 -41.58
C GLY A 57 10.79 6.89 -42.61
N VAL A 58 10.81 8.15 -43.05
CA VAL A 58 9.83 8.67 -44.03
C VAL A 58 9.88 7.98 -45.40
N LEU A 59 10.97 7.26 -45.71
CA LEU A 59 11.13 6.55 -46.98
C LEU A 59 10.59 5.11 -46.92
N GLY A 60 10.13 4.65 -45.76
CA GLY A 60 9.80 3.23 -45.54
C GLY A 60 8.61 2.72 -46.35
N ASN A 61 7.68 3.60 -46.69
CA ASN A 61 6.46 3.33 -47.47
C ASN A 61 6.50 3.96 -48.87
N ASP A 62 7.63 4.53 -49.29
CA ASP A 62 7.78 5.25 -50.54
C ASP A 62 8.22 4.34 -51.69
N THR A 63 7.85 4.73 -52.92
CA THR A 63 8.45 4.19 -54.13
C THR A 63 9.47 5.18 -54.67
N LEU A 64 10.76 4.91 -54.43
CA LEU A 64 11.82 5.87 -54.77
C LEU A 64 12.06 6.00 -56.28
N SER A 65 12.03 4.91 -57.05
CA SER A 65 12.35 4.95 -58.49
C SER A 65 13.65 5.72 -58.82
N GLY A 66 14.71 5.48 -58.03
CA GLY A 66 15.98 6.20 -58.15
C GLY A 66 16.00 7.62 -57.56
N ALA A 67 14.90 8.05 -56.93
CA ALA A 67 14.85 9.33 -56.26
C ALA A 67 15.70 9.37 -54.99
N THR A 68 16.17 10.56 -54.68
CA THR A 68 16.77 10.90 -53.40
C THR A 68 15.90 11.88 -52.63
N LEU A 69 16.00 11.84 -51.31
CA LEU A 69 15.40 12.82 -50.42
C LEU A 69 16.19 14.12 -50.52
N THR A 70 15.56 15.18 -51.04
CA THR A 70 16.28 16.41 -51.40
C THR A 70 15.94 17.60 -50.52
N HIS A 71 14.68 17.73 -50.09
CA HIS A 71 14.23 18.90 -49.34
C HIS A 71 13.22 18.53 -48.25
N VAL A 72 13.13 19.40 -47.25
CA VAL A 72 12.20 19.35 -46.13
C VAL A 72 11.63 20.75 -45.89
N GLY A 73 10.40 20.84 -45.36
CA GLY A 73 9.76 22.13 -45.08
C GLY A 73 8.46 22.00 -44.29
N PRO A 74 7.97 23.10 -43.68
CA PRO A 74 6.69 23.09 -42.96
C PRO A 74 5.49 22.96 -43.91
N ALA A 75 5.64 23.39 -45.17
CA ALA A 75 4.62 23.33 -46.21
C ALA A 75 5.07 22.48 -47.40
N ALA A 76 4.13 22.08 -48.26
CA ALA A 76 4.40 21.25 -49.43
C ALA A 76 5.44 21.85 -50.40
N SER A 77 5.55 23.17 -50.45
CA SER A 77 6.64 23.89 -51.13
C SER A 77 7.91 23.89 -50.26
N THR A 78 8.54 22.72 -50.10
CA THR A 78 9.75 22.54 -49.29
C THR A 78 10.97 23.24 -49.90
N THR A 79 11.70 24.03 -49.11
CA THR A 79 12.85 24.84 -49.58
C THR A 79 14.18 24.53 -48.87
N THR A 80 14.17 23.86 -47.72
CA THR A 80 15.40 23.52 -46.99
C THR A 80 15.98 22.23 -47.52
N ALA A 81 17.26 22.21 -47.92
CA ALA A 81 17.94 21.01 -48.39
C ALA A 81 18.08 19.94 -47.29
N VAL A 82 18.13 18.66 -47.67
CA VAL A 82 18.34 17.52 -46.77
C VAL A 82 19.78 16.99 -46.90
N PRO A 83 20.50 16.66 -45.80
CA PRO A 83 20.08 16.78 -44.40
C PRO A 83 19.81 18.22 -43.95
N GLY A 84 18.75 18.42 -43.16
CA GLY A 84 18.33 19.76 -42.79
C GLY A 84 17.44 19.80 -41.56
N THR A 85 17.48 20.93 -40.87
CA THR A 85 16.64 21.23 -39.69
C THR A 85 15.65 22.33 -40.05
N ILE A 86 14.38 22.13 -39.67
CA ILE A 86 13.30 23.10 -39.88
C ILE A 86 12.47 23.29 -38.61
N THR A 87 11.71 24.37 -38.59
CA THR A 87 10.61 24.58 -37.65
C THR A 87 9.29 24.28 -38.36
N THR A 88 8.43 23.47 -37.75
CA THR A 88 7.10 23.12 -38.27
C THR A 88 6.11 24.26 -38.09
N SER A 89 4.94 24.14 -38.72
CA SER A 89 3.89 25.18 -38.64
C SER A 89 3.42 25.48 -37.22
N ASN A 90 3.47 24.50 -36.30
CA ASN A 90 3.08 24.71 -34.91
C ASN A 90 4.29 24.98 -33.97
N GLY A 91 5.50 25.13 -34.51
CA GLY A 91 6.69 25.51 -33.72
C GLY A 91 7.52 24.34 -33.18
N GLY A 92 7.28 23.11 -33.65
CA GLY A 92 8.15 21.97 -33.38
C GLY A 92 9.42 22.03 -34.23
N SER A 93 10.47 21.29 -33.87
CA SER A 93 11.72 21.24 -34.62
C SER A 93 11.94 19.84 -35.18
N VAL A 94 12.18 19.75 -36.50
CA VAL A 94 12.48 18.48 -37.20
C VAL A 94 13.89 18.55 -37.76
N THR A 95 14.69 17.50 -37.55
CA THR A 95 15.93 17.29 -38.30
C THR A 95 15.81 16.02 -39.12
N LEU A 96 15.76 16.15 -40.45
CA LEU A 96 15.60 15.04 -41.39
C LEU A 96 16.95 14.72 -42.06
N GLN A 97 17.29 13.44 -42.11
CA GLN A 97 18.53 12.91 -42.71
C GLN A 97 18.25 12.33 -44.10
N ALA A 98 19.27 12.26 -44.95
CA ALA A 98 19.14 11.79 -46.34
C ALA A 98 18.70 10.32 -46.47
N ASN A 99 18.93 9.50 -45.43
CA ASN A 99 18.48 8.10 -45.38
C ASN A 99 17.03 7.93 -44.87
N GLY A 100 16.30 9.03 -44.67
CA GLY A 100 14.91 9.03 -44.24
C GLY A 100 14.70 9.02 -42.73
N SER A 101 15.75 8.80 -41.93
CA SER A 101 15.65 8.93 -40.46
C SER A 101 15.44 10.39 -40.06
N PHE A 102 14.73 10.62 -38.96
CA PHE A 102 14.52 11.98 -38.46
C PHE A 102 14.38 12.03 -36.94
N THR A 103 14.67 13.21 -36.39
CA THR A 103 14.29 13.57 -35.03
C THR A 103 13.23 14.65 -35.06
N TYR A 104 12.32 14.61 -34.10
CA TYR A 104 11.31 15.65 -33.90
C TYR A 104 11.23 16.01 -32.42
N ASN A 105 11.28 17.30 -32.12
CA ASN A 105 11.05 17.84 -30.78
C ASN A 105 9.77 18.70 -30.82
N PRO A 106 8.69 18.32 -30.09
CA PRO A 106 7.43 19.03 -30.16
C PRO A 106 7.54 20.48 -29.65
N PRO A 107 6.60 21.37 -30.04
CA PRO A 107 6.48 22.69 -29.43
C PRO A 107 6.21 22.55 -27.93
N ALA A 108 6.84 23.42 -27.14
CA ALA A 108 6.70 23.37 -25.69
C ALA A 108 5.24 23.60 -25.26
N GLY A 109 4.71 22.71 -24.43
CA GLY A 109 3.37 22.82 -23.90
C GLY A 109 2.24 22.47 -24.87
N TYR A 110 2.53 22.09 -26.11
CA TYR A 110 1.51 21.85 -27.13
C TYR A 110 1.00 20.39 -27.14
N THR A 111 -0.30 20.24 -27.37
CA THR A 111 -0.97 18.98 -27.74
C THR A 111 -1.87 19.26 -28.93
N GLY A 112 -1.92 18.36 -29.90
CA GLY A 112 -2.61 18.60 -31.17
C GLY A 112 -1.90 17.92 -32.33
N THR A 113 -2.21 18.34 -33.54
CA THR A 113 -1.58 17.80 -34.75
C THR A 113 -0.53 18.78 -35.26
N ASP A 114 0.66 18.27 -35.55
CA ASP A 114 1.72 19.00 -36.24
C ASP A 114 2.12 18.26 -37.52
N ALA A 115 2.80 18.96 -38.43
CA ALA A 115 3.18 18.35 -39.70
C ALA A 115 4.45 18.97 -40.30
N PHE A 116 5.12 18.18 -41.12
CA PHE A 116 6.12 18.65 -42.06
C PHE A 116 6.02 17.87 -43.37
N HIS A 117 6.67 18.39 -44.40
CA HIS A 117 6.69 17.81 -45.73
C HIS A 117 8.13 17.51 -46.15
N TYR A 118 8.31 16.48 -46.96
CA TYR A 118 9.59 16.12 -47.56
C TYR A 118 9.45 15.91 -49.07
N ARG A 119 10.53 16.14 -49.81
CA ARG A 119 10.54 16.07 -51.28
C ARG A 119 11.54 15.06 -51.80
N LEU A 120 11.02 14.08 -52.56
CA LEU A 120 11.81 13.15 -53.35
C LEU A 120 12.04 13.71 -54.75
N THR A 121 13.26 13.56 -55.27
CA THR A 121 13.61 14.01 -56.63
C THR A 121 14.32 12.90 -57.41
N SER A 122 13.82 12.56 -58.61
CA SER A 122 14.46 11.63 -59.56
C SER A 122 14.45 12.23 -60.96
N GLY A 123 15.64 12.40 -61.57
CA GLY A 123 15.76 12.87 -62.96
C GLY A 123 15.06 14.21 -63.24
N GLY A 124 14.95 15.10 -62.24
CA GLY A 124 14.23 16.38 -62.33
C GLY A 124 12.74 16.33 -61.98
N ASN A 125 12.14 15.14 -61.85
CA ASN A 125 10.76 14.97 -61.36
C ASN A 125 10.75 14.98 -59.83
N THR A 126 9.72 15.61 -59.26
CA THR A 126 9.58 15.73 -57.80
C THR A 126 8.21 15.30 -57.31
N THR A 127 8.17 14.64 -56.16
CA THR A 127 6.93 14.40 -55.40
C THR A 127 7.14 14.80 -53.94
N THR A 128 6.06 15.15 -53.25
CA THR A 128 6.10 15.58 -51.85
C THR A 128 5.26 14.65 -50.99
N GLY A 129 5.85 14.14 -49.90
CA GLY A 129 5.16 13.41 -48.85
C GLY A 129 4.86 14.30 -47.65
N GLN A 130 3.81 14.00 -46.92
CA GLN A 130 3.44 14.68 -45.67
C GLN A 130 3.63 13.73 -44.49
N VAL A 131 4.31 14.21 -43.45
CA VAL A 131 4.41 13.53 -42.17
C VAL A 131 3.47 14.20 -41.18
N THR A 132 2.54 13.44 -40.62
CA THR A 132 1.59 13.89 -39.60
C THR A 132 2.04 13.43 -38.22
N LEU A 133 2.08 14.35 -37.25
CA LEU A 133 2.54 14.12 -35.89
C LEU A 133 1.38 14.38 -34.93
N SER A 134 0.85 13.31 -34.32
CA SER A 134 -0.25 13.40 -33.35
C SER A 134 0.31 13.50 -31.93
N ILE A 135 0.35 14.72 -31.38
CA ILE A 135 0.94 15.04 -30.08
C ILE A 135 -0.15 14.93 -28.99
N THR A 136 -0.01 13.94 -28.12
CA THR A 136 -0.97 13.64 -27.06
C THR A 136 -0.27 13.54 -25.71
N ASN A 137 -1.02 13.81 -24.64
CA ASN A 137 -0.50 13.91 -23.27
C ASN A 137 0.65 14.91 -23.15
N ARG A 138 1.04 15.25 -21.91
CA ARG A 138 2.13 16.21 -21.69
C ARG A 138 2.90 15.88 -20.42
N VAL A 139 4.23 15.93 -20.55
CA VAL A 139 5.16 15.76 -19.42
C VAL A 139 6.04 16.99 -19.27
N TRP A 140 5.92 17.72 -18.16
CA TRP A 140 6.81 18.83 -17.82
C TRP A 140 8.04 18.29 -17.08
N PHE A 141 9.24 18.65 -17.54
CA PHE A 141 10.49 18.25 -16.91
C PHE A 141 11.06 19.38 -16.06
N VAL A 142 11.48 19.06 -14.83
CA VAL A 142 12.00 20.03 -13.87
C VAL A 142 13.35 19.59 -13.30
N ASP A 143 14.38 20.37 -13.57
CA ASP A 143 15.76 20.16 -13.12
C ASP A 143 16.30 21.50 -12.58
N SER A 144 16.45 21.64 -11.26
CA SER A 144 16.89 22.92 -10.66
C SER A 144 18.33 23.31 -10.98
N THR A 145 19.12 22.43 -11.59
CA THR A 145 20.48 22.72 -12.04
C THR A 145 20.55 23.13 -13.51
N ALA A 146 19.47 22.90 -14.26
CA ALA A 146 19.37 23.33 -15.65
C ALA A 146 19.23 24.86 -15.76
N SER A 147 19.45 25.37 -16.98
CA SER A 147 19.03 26.73 -17.32
C SER A 147 17.50 26.87 -17.26
N ALA A 148 16.98 28.09 -17.23
CA ALA A 148 15.53 28.35 -17.22
C ALA A 148 14.89 27.97 -18.57
N GLY A 149 14.68 26.66 -18.79
CA GLY A 149 14.13 26.10 -20.01
C GLY A 149 12.61 26.22 -20.11
N ASP A 150 12.07 25.70 -21.21
CA ASP A 150 10.64 25.76 -21.53
C ASP A 150 9.82 24.63 -20.89
N GLY A 151 10.49 23.59 -20.39
CA GLY A 151 9.90 22.44 -19.70
C GLY A 151 9.82 21.16 -20.55
N ARG A 152 10.38 21.16 -21.76
CA ARG A 152 10.61 19.95 -22.55
C ARG A 152 11.72 19.10 -21.95
N LEU A 153 11.76 17.81 -22.30
CA LEU A 153 12.86 16.91 -21.89
C LEU A 153 14.23 17.46 -22.29
N SER A 154 14.33 18.09 -23.47
CA SER A 154 15.56 18.71 -23.97
C SER A 154 15.90 20.06 -23.34
N SER A 155 14.95 20.70 -22.65
CA SER A 155 15.11 22.02 -22.03
C SER A 155 14.24 22.12 -20.76
N PRO A 156 14.61 21.42 -19.67
CA PRO A 156 13.80 21.38 -18.45
C PRO A 156 13.64 22.77 -17.81
N ARG A 157 12.55 22.98 -17.08
CA ARG A 157 12.42 24.16 -16.19
C ARG A 157 13.33 23.98 -14.98
N ASN A 158 13.90 25.07 -14.50
CA ASN A 158 14.75 25.05 -13.31
C ASN A 158 14.03 25.37 -11.99
N ASN A 159 12.70 25.51 -12.03
CA ASN A 159 11.90 25.85 -10.88
C ASN A 159 10.60 25.03 -10.87
N LEU A 160 10.35 24.31 -9.77
CA LEU A 160 9.14 23.47 -9.65
C LEU A 160 7.87 24.31 -9.51
N ALA A 161 7.92 25.46 -8.83
CA ALA A 161 6.75 26.31 -8.67
C ALA A 161 6.26 26.84 -10.03
N THR A 162 7.17 27.23 -10.92
CA THR A 162 6.80 27.68 -12.27
C THR A 162 6.32 26.52 -13.14
N ALA A 163 6.87 25.31 -12.98
CA ALA A 163 6.36 24.12 -13.64
C ALA A 163 4.92 23.81 -13.21
N MET A 164 4.63 23.86 -11.90
CA MET A 164 3.30 23.63 -11.36
C MET A 164 2.29 24.69 -11.79
N SER A 165 2.67 25.98 -11.86
CA SER A 165 1.76 27.05 -12.28
C SER A 165 1.42 26.99 -13.78
N GLY A 166 2.35 26.51 -14.61
CA GLY A 166 2.12 26.34 -16.04
C GLY A 166 1.46 25.01 -16.44
N ALA A 167 1.35 24.07 -15.50
CA ALA A 167 0.73 22.78 -15.74
C ALA A 167 -0.80 22.85 -15.51
N THR A 168 -1.55 22.11 -16.32
CA THR A 168 -3.01 21.99 -16.22
C THR A 168 -3.42 20.60 -15.72
N ALA A 169 -4.70 20.44 -15.40
CA ALA A 169 -5.29 19.14 -15.11
C ALA A 169 -4.94 18.11 -16.19
N GLY A 170 -4.63 16.88 -15.78
CA GLY A 170 -4.18 15.82 -16.69
C GLY A 170 -2.70 15.80 -17.04
N ASP A 171 -1.92 16.84 -16.72
CA ASP A 171 -0.48 16.85 -17.00
C ASP A 171 0.32 15.89 -16.12
N ARG A 172 1.54 15.57 -16.55
CA ARG A 172 2.59 14.96 -15.74
C ARG A 172 3.68 15.97 -15.48
N ILE A 173 4.23 15.95 -14.27
CA ILE A 173 5.35 16.79 -13.87
C ILE A 173 6.43 15.84 -13.37
N PHE A 174 7.51 15.71 -14.13
CA PHE A 174 8.68 14.93 -13.76
C PHE A 174 9.74 15.82 -13.11
N VAL A 175 10.24 15.40 -11.95
CA VAL A 175 11.24 16.13 -11.17
C VAL A 175 12.50 15.28 -11.04
N TYR A 176 13.62 15.83 -11.51
CA TYR A 176 14.93 15.19 -11.40
C TYR A 176 15.43 15.17 -9.96
N ARG A 177 16.22 14.15 -9.60
CA ARG A 177 16.87 14.11 -8.30
C ARG A 177 17.99 15.15 -8.24
N GLN A 178 18.00 15.95 -7.17
CA GLN A 178 19.00 16.98 -6.91
C GLN A 178 19.65 16.84 -5.54
N ALA A 179 20.77 17.52 -5.32
CA ALA A 179 21.39 17.60 -4.00
C ALA A 179 20.50 18.38 -3.02
N SER A 180 19.93 19.50 -3.47
CA SER A 180 19.02 20.35 -2.70
C SER A 180 17.55 20.01 -2.98
N ASN A 181 16.67 20.31 -2.02
CA ASN A 181 15.24 20.12 -2.17
C ASN A 181 14.60 21.24 -3.02
N TYR A 182 13.54 20.90 -3.74
CA TYR A 182 12.68 21.86 -4.41
C TYR A 182 11.79 22.55 -3.36
N VAL A 183 12.03 23.83 -3.11
CA VAL A 183 11.32 24.60 -2.07
C VAL A 183 10.02 25.18 -2.63
N THR A 184 8.92 24.44 -2.50
CA THR A 184 7.59 24.90 -2.90
C THR A 184 6.49 24.00 -2.33
N ASN A 185 5.30 24.56 -2.12
CA ASN A 185 4.09 23.78 -1.90
C ASN A 185 3.53 23.33 -3.26
N VAL A 186 3.03 22.10 -3.31
CA VAL A 186 2.45 21.52 -4.53
C VAL A 186 0.97 21.27 -4.29
N THR A 187 0.12 21.70 -5.21
CA THR A 187 -1.29 21.31 -5.25
C THR A 187 -1.57 20.64 -6.59
N LEU A 188 -1.93 19.36 -6.54
CA LEU A 188 -2.19 18.54 -7.73
C LEU A 188 -3.63 18.70 -8.19
N GLN A 189 -3.82 19.09 -9.45
CA GLN A 189 -5.15 19.17 -10.06
C GLN A 189 -5.69 17.79 -10.45
N ALA A 190 -6.93 17.75 -10.93
CA ALA A 190 -7.55 16.49 -11.35
C ALA A 190 -6.73 15.79 -12.44
N ASN A 191 -6.56 14.48 -12.31
CA ASN A 191 -5.77 13.63 -13.20
C ASN A 191 -4.30 14.04 -13.35
N GLN A 192 -3.79 14.99 -12.55
CA GLN A 192 -2.41 15.45 -12.62
C GLN A 192 -1.50 14.54 -11.81
N ARG A 193 -0.25 14.32 -12.25
CA ARG A 193 0.71 13.50 -11.50
C ARG A 193 2.04 14.22 -11.30
N LEU A 194 2.52 14.26 -10.06
CA LEU A 194 3.90 14.62 -9.74
C LEU A 194 4.73 13.35 -9.62
N ILE A 195 5.79 13.25 -10.42
CA ILE A 195 6.62 12.07 -10.56
C ILE A 195 8.06 12.49 -10.27
N GLY A 196 8.65 11.94 -9.22
CA GLY A 196 10.06 12.10 -8.93
C GLY A 196 10.89 10.99 -9.57
N GLN A 197 12.18 11.26 -9.75
CA GLN A 197 13.16 10.27 -10.21
C GLN A 197 13.34 9.07 -9.25
N GLY A 198 12.60 8.98 -8.13
CA GLY A 198 12.54 7.76 -7.30
C GLY A 198 11.78 6.60 -7.93
N VAL A 199 11.13 6.80 -9.08
CA VAL A 199 10.47 5.75 -9.88
C VAL A 199 10.84 5.89 -11.36
N ALA A 200 10.61 4.81 -12.13
CA ALA A 200 10.76 4.87 -13.58
C ALA A 200 9.64 5.71 -14.21
N LEU A 201 9.97 6.41 -15.29
CA LEU A 201 8.99 7.17 -16.08
C LEU A 201 8.37 6.26 -17.14
N ASP A 202 7.40 5.45 -16.73
CA ASP A 202 6.77 4.39 -17.53
C ASP A 202 5.24 4.48 -17.49
N ALA A 203 4.56 3.50 -18.07
CA ALA A 203 3.09 3.50 -18.10
C ALA A 203 2.43 3.52 -16.71
N SER A 204 3.09 2.99 -15.67
CA SER A 204 2.54 2.98 -14.31
C SER A 204 2.56 4.38 -13.68
N SER A 205 3.69 5.09 -13.79
CA SER A 205 3.83 6.44 -13.23
C SER A 205 3.17 7.50 -14.12
N LEU A 206 3.20 7.34 -15.45
CA LEU A 206 2.54 8.23 -16.40
C LEU A 206 1.04 7.96 -16.56
N GLY A 207 0.56 6.74 -16.34
CA GLY A 207 -0.85 6.39 -16.61
C GLY A 207 -1.18 6.37 -18.11
N PHE A 208 -0.18 6.39 -18.97
CA PHE A 208 -0.25 6.16 -20.42
C PHE A 208 1.11 5.64 -20.91
N THR A 209 1.14 4.92 -22.03
CA THR A 209 2.39 4.47 -22.65
C THR A 209 3.02 5.63 -23.43
N PRO A 210 4.31 5.97 -23.20
CA PRO A 210 5.03 6.92 -24.06
C PRO A 210 4.93 6.53 -25.54
N ALA A 211 4.92 7.51 -26.42
CA ALA A 211 4.82 7.26 -27.86
C ALA A 211 6.01 6.41 -28.37
N PRO A 212 5.81 5.58 -29.41
CA PRO A 212 6.91 4.90 -30.08
C PRO A 212 8.00 5.87 -30.52
N PHE A 213 9.24 5.40 -30.55
CA PHE A 213 10.42 6.21 -30.91
C PHE A 213 10.72 7.39 -29.97
N SER A 214 10.01 7.54 -28.85
CA SER A 214 10.35 8.54 -27.82
C SER A 214 11.83 8.45 -27.47
N VAL A 215 12.49 9.60 -27.38
CA VAL A 215 13.86 9.66 -26.86
C VAL A 215 13.90 9.04 -25.47
N ALA A 216 15.06 8.47 -25.10
CA ALA A 216 15.21 7.76 -23.84
C ALA A 216 14.77 8.62 -22.65
N LEU A 217 13.83 8.09 -21.87
CA LEU A 217 13.33 8.76 -20.68
C LEU A 217 14.31 8.58 -19.51
N PRO A 218 14.34 9.54 -18.56
CA PRO A 218 15.23 9.44 -17.40
C PRO A 218 15.01 8.14 -16.62
N SER A 219 16.12 7.47 -16.28
CA SER A 219 16.08 6.27 -15.43
C SER A 219 15.77 6.63 -13.97
N ALA A 220 15.15 5.69 -13.27
CA ALA A 220 14.93 5.79 -11.83
C ALA A 220 16.28 5.83 -11.08
N THR A 221 16.35 6.67 -10.06
CA THR A 221 17.47 6.77 -9.12
C THR A 221 16.92 6.81 -7.69
N THR A 222 16.89 7.97 -7.05
CA THR A 222 16.37 8.20 -5.71
C THR A 222 15.38 9.35 -5.71
N HIS A 223 14.62 9.46 -4.61
CA HIS A 223 13.52 10.40 -4.47
C HIS A 223 14.03 11.85 -4.49
N PRO A 224 13.63 12.73 -5.42
CA PRO A 224 13.83 14.17 -5.26
C PRO A 224 13.07 14.69 -4.04
N GLY A 225 13.70 15.59 -3.30
CA GLY A 225 13.10 16.20 -2.13
C GLY A 225 12.22 17.39 -2.49
N ILE A 226 11.01 17.44 -1.93
CA ILE A 226 10.08 18.57 -2.01
C ILE A 226 10.01 19.19 -0.63
N GLN A 227 10.62 20.37 -0.45
CA GLN A 227 10.57 21.11 0.81
C GLN A 227 9.31 21.99 0.85
N GLY A 228 8.17 21.33 0.92
CA GLY A 228 6.86 21.93 1.07
C GLY A 228 5.80 20.83 1.14
N SER A 229 4.58 21.22 1.48
CA SER A 229 3.44 20.30 1.53
C SER A 229 3.02 19.89 0.12
N VAL A 230 2.48 18.68 -0.02
CA VAL A 230 1.84 18.20 -1.25
C VAL A 230 0.36 17.95 -0.99
N THR A 231 -0.49 18.67 -1.71
CA THR A 231 -1.95 18.59 -1.60
C THR A 231 -2.54 17.89 -2.83
N PHE A 232 -3.33 16.83 -2.63
CA PHE A 232 -4.21 16.27 -3.65
C PHE A 232 -5.42 17.21 -3.86
N GLY A 233 -5.24 18.20 -4.75
CA GLY A 233 -6.25 19.23 -5.03
C GLY A 233 -7.42 18.76 -5.89
N GLY A 234 -7.28 17.68 -6.68
CA GLY A 234 -8.32 17.13 -7.56
C GLY A 234 -8.40 15.60 -7.58
N ALA A 235 -9.48 15.06 -8.16
CA ALA A 235 -9.68 13.61 -8.29
C ALA A 235 -8.64 12.97 -9.22
N ASN A 236 -8.31 11.70 -9.01
CA ASN A 236 -7.29 10.97 -9.79
C ASN A 236 -5.88 11.60 -9.77
N ALA A 237 -5.61 12.50 -8.81
CA ALA A 237 -4.29 13.09 -8.65
C ALA A 237 -3.30 12.04 -8.15
N GLY A 238 -2.05 12.15 -8.62
CA GLY A 238 -1.03 11.11 -8.43
C GLY A 238 0.31 11.62 -7.90
N LEU A 239 0.92 10.88 -6.98
CA LEU A 239 2.22 11.22 -6.39
C LEU A 239 3.18 10.01 -6.43
N PHE A 240 4.30 10.14 -7.12
CA PHE A 240 5.18 9.01 -7.40
C PHE A 240 6.63 9.34 -7.09
N GLY A 241 7.34 8.50 -6.34
CA GLY A 241 8.80 8.54 -6.27
C GLY A 241 9.42 9.83 -5.72
N VAL A 242 8.69 10.64 -4.95
CA VAL A 242 9.21 11.87 -4.31
C VAL A 242 9.42 11.70 -2.81
N HIS A 243 10.24 12.57 -2.21
CA HIS A 243 10.39 12.69 -0.76
C HIS A 243 9.85 14.04 -0.29
N VAL A 244 8.72 14.03 0.40
CA VAL A 244 8.04 15.23 0.90
C VAL A 244 8.61 15.58 2.27
N THR A 245 9.26 16.75 2.38
CA THR A 245 9.99 17.20 3.57
C THR A 245 9.68 18.67 3.91
N PRO A 246 8.42 19.02 4.25
CA PRO A 246 8.06 20.39 4.57
C PRO A 246 8.89 20.90 5.77
N SER A 247 9.31 22.17 5.70
CA SER A 247 9.99 22.85 6.81
C SER A 247 9.02 23.23 7.94
N SER A 248 7.74 23.39 7.63
CA SER A 248 6.65 23.61 8.57
C SER A 248 5.32 23.09 8.00
N GLY A 249 4.37 22.74 8.86
CA GLY A 249 3.06 22.24 8.44
C GLY A 249 3.03 20.74 8.11
N GLY A 250 1.98 20.31 7.39
CA GLY A 250 1.75 18.91 7.05
C GLY A 250 2.54 18.44 5.82
N GLY A 251 2.74 17.13 5.69
CA GLY A 251 3.40 16.50 4.55
C GLY A 251 2.47 16.36 3.35
N VAL A 252 1.76 15.24 3.26
CA VAL A 252 0.80 14.94 2.19
C VAL A 252 -0.62 15.09 2.70
N THR A 253 -1.46 15.83 1.98
CA THR A 253 -2.85 16.11 2.39
C THR A 253 -3.82 16.14 1.19
N ASP A 254 -5.12 16.08 1.44
CA ASP A 254 -6.18 16.41 0.46
C ASP A 254 -6.82 17.78 0.74
N GLY A 255 -6.25 18.55 1.68
CA GLY A 255 -6.79 19.85 2.09
C GLY A 255 -8.11 19.75 2.85
N GLY A 256 -8.46 18.57 3.37
CA GLY A 256 -9.72 18.34 4.09
C GLY A 256 -10.94 18.18 3.18
N VAL A 257 -10.74 18.02 1.87
CA VAL A 257 -11.83 17.86 0.91
C VAL A 257 -11.70 16.51 0.21
N ALA A 258 -12.74 15.68 0.30
CA ALA A 258 -12.77 14.35 -0.29
C ALA A 258 -12.39 14.35 -1.78
N ARG A 259 -11.52 13.42 -2.17
CA ARG A 259 -11.10 13.15 -3.55
C ARG A 259 -11.16 11.66 -3.84
N ALA A 260 -11.69 11.29 -5.01
CA ALA A 260 -11.71 9.91 -5.46
C ALA A 260 -10.53 9.58 -6.38
N GLY A 261 -10.15 8.29 -6.40
CA GLY A 261 -9.18 7.75 -7.34
C GLY A 261 -7.73 8.19 -7.14
N LEU A 262 -7.36 8.69 -5.95
CA LEU A 262 -5.99 9.12 -5.67
C LEU A 262 -4.98 7.98 -5.88
N VAL A 263 -3.78 8.30 -6.32
CA VAL A 263 -2.72 7.31 -6.49
C VAL A 263 -1.42 7.79 -5.85
N ALA A 264 -0.79 6.95 -5.04
CA ALA A 264 0.56 7.19 -4.57
C ALA A 264 1.40 5.92 -4.70
N SER A 265 2.65 6.06 -5.11
CA SER A 265 3.57 4.93 -5.21
C SER A 265 5.02 5.33 -4.90
N ASN A 266 5.66 4.56 -4.03
CA ASN A 266 7.04 4.76 -3.62
C ASN A 266 7.30 6.21 -3.14
N VAL A 267 6.42 6.74 -2.29
CA VAL A 267 6.55 8.10 -1.74
C VAL A 267 7.17 8.04 -0.35
N ARG A 268 8.09 8.95 -0.04
CA ARG A 268 8.61 9.16 1.31
C ARG A 268 8.07 10.46 1.89
N VAL A 269 7.78 10.46 3.18
CA VAL A 269 7.36 11.66 3.92
C VAL A 269 8.22 11.82 5.17
N THR A 270 8.70 13.03 5.43
CA THR A 270 9.39 13.39 6.68
C THR A 270 8.94 14.75 7.16
N THR A 271 8.28 14.82 8.32
CA THR A 271 7.79 16.09 8.89
C THR A 271 8.29 16.31 10.31
N SER A 272 8.33 17.57 10.73
CA SER A 272 8.53 17.96 12.12
C SER A 272 7.43 18.94 12.53
N GLY A 273 6.76 18.69 13.65
CA GLY A 273 5.71 19.56 14.21
C GLY A 273 4.34 19.50 13.52
N GLY A 274 4.22 18.84 12.36
CA GLY A 274 2.96 18.68 11.62
C GLY A 274 2.68 17.24 11.20
N ILE A 275 1.43 16.97 10.80
CA ILE A 275 0.97 15.64 10.39
C ILE A 275 1.65 15.22 9.09
N GLY A 276 2.24 14.04 9.06
CA GLY A 276 2.91 13.48 7.88
C GLY A 276 1.93 13.24 6.73
N VAL A 277 0.87 12.48 6.99
CA VAL A 277 -0.20 12.24 6.00
C VAL A 277 -1.57 12.48 6.62
N SER A 278 -2.39 13.33 5.99
CA SER A 278 -3.73 13.69 6.47
C SER A 278 -4.76 13.64 5.35
N LEU A 279 -5.73 12.72 5.42
CA LEU A 279 -6.76 12.56 4.39
C LEU A 279 -8.16 12.49 5.01
N THR A 280 -9.13 13.15 4.38
CA THR A 280 -10.52 13.29 4.85
C THR A 280 -11.50 13.01 3.72
N GLY A 281 -12.16 11.85 3.77
CA GLY A 281 -13.19 11.39 2.83
C GLY A 281 -12.64 10.89 1.49
N SER A 282 -11.32 10.91 1.32
CA SER A 282 -10.67 10.54 0.04
C SER A 282 -10.58 9.03 -0.18
N SER A 283 -10.49 8.59 -1.43
CA SER A 283 -10.30 7.18 -1.78
C SER A 283 -9.27 7.02 -2.89
N GLY A 284 -8.59 5.87 -2.93
CA GLY A 284 -7.53 5.62 -3.90
C GLY A 284 -6.66 4.41 -3.60
N ASN A 285 -5.56 4.26 -4.34
CA ASN A 285 -4.51 3.30 -4.03
C ASN A 285 -3.24 4.05 -3.63
N LEU A 286 -2.99 4.12 -2.33
CA LEU A 286 -1.96 4.96 -1.74
C LEU A 286 -0.86 4.09 -1.12
N SER A 287 0.28 4.00 -1.81
CA SER A 287 1.45 3.28 -1.33
C SER A 287 2.63 4.21 -1.05
N PHE A 288 3.00 4.26 0.22
CA PHE A 288 4.16 4.98 0.72
C PHE A 288 5.30 4.00 0.99
N ARG A 289 6.52 4.45 0.67
CA ARG A 289 7.74 3.75 1.06
C ARG A 289 8.02 3.99 2.53
N SER A 290 7.93 5.23 2.99
CA SER A 290 8.10 5.56 4.40
C SER A 290 7.33 6.82 4.82
N VAL A 291 6.87 6.85 6.07
CA VAL A 291 6.30 8.04 6.71
C VAL A 291 6.98 8.25 8.05
N SER A 292 7.74 9.34 8.18
CA SER A 292 8.42 9.71 9.41
C SER A 292 7.92 11.06 9.92
N THR A 293 7.58 11.16 11.19
CA THR A 293 7.11 12.39 11.82
C THR A 293 7.68 12.52 13.22
N THR A 294 8.14 13.70 13.60
CA THR A 294 8.51 14.00 15.00
C THR A 294 7.74 15.21 15.51
N GLY A 295 7.04 15.07 16.63
CA GLY A 295 6.14 16.10 17.12
C GLY A 295 4.83 16.15 16.35
N GLY A 296 4.08 17.24 16.54
CA GLY A 296 2.76 17.43 15.93
C GLY A 296 1.65 16.67 16.66
N THR A 297 0.41 16.86 16.22
CA THR A 297 -0.75 16.19 16.83
C THR A 297 -0.77 14.71 16.51
N ARG A 298 -0.50 14.32 15.26
CA ARG A 298 -0.52 12.93 14.77
C ARG A 298 0.57 12.75 13.72
N GLY A 299 1.00 11.51 13.46
CA GLY A 299 1.86 11.17 12.33
C GLY A 299 1.08 10.90 11.06
N ILE A 300 0.03 10.07 11.16
CA ILE A 300 -0.91 9.75 10.08
C ILE A 300 -2.34 9.94 10.60
N SER A 301 -3.19 10.58 9.80
CA SER A 301 -4.60 10.83 10.11
C SER A 301 -5.47 10.52 8.91
N LEU A 302 -6.25 9.45 8.97
CA LEU A 302 -7.16 9.03 7.91
C LEU A 302 -8.59 9.05 8.45
N SER A 303 -9.46 9.89 7.87
CA SER A 303 -10.87 9.99 8.23
C SER A 303 -11.74 9.72 7.01
N GLY A 304 -12.65 8.74 7.03
CA GLY A 304 -13.54 8.45 5.91
C GLY A 304 -12.83 7.92 4.65
N VAL A 305 -11.63 7.35 4.80
CA VAL A 305 -10.77 6.99 3.64
C VAL A 305 -11.15 5.62 3.06
N GLY A 306 -11.22 5.50 1.74
CA GLY A 306 -11.50 4.26 1.01
C GLY A 306 -10.35 3.76 0.11
N GLY A 307 -10.42 2.51 -0.35
CA GLY A 307 -9.40 1.92 -1.24
C GLY A 307 -8.26 1.22 -0.48
N THR A 308 -7.00 1.60 -0.71
CA THR A 308 -5.84 1.05 0.01
C THR A 308 -4.93 2.16 0.53
N PHE A 309 -4.36 1.95 1.72
CA PHE A 309 -3.32 2.78 2.29
C PHE A 309 -2.21 1.91 2.87
N THR A 310 -1.02 1.93 2.29
CA THR A 310 0.08 1.07 2.71
C THR A 310 1.35 1.86 2.98
N VAL A 311 2.04 1.55 4.08
CA VAL A 311 3.44 1.92 4.30
C VAL A 311 4.26 0.64 4.27
N THR A 312 5.21 0.56 3.35
CA THR A 312 5.86 -0.71 2.98
C THR A 312 7.21 -0.94 3.64
N GLY A 313 7.97 0.12 3.90
CA GLY A 313 9.38 0.01 4.30
C GLY A 313 10.25 -0.58 3.20
N ASP A 314 11.50 -0.93 3.54
CA ASP A 314 12.43 -1.53 2.59
C ASP A 314 12.46 -3.05 2.58
N GLY A 315 11.66 -3.69 3.43
CA GLY A 315 11.60 -5.14 3.56
C GLY A 315 12.68 -5.75 4.47
N SER A 316 13.58 -4.93 5.04
CA SER A 316 14.76 -5.44 5.77
C SER A 316 14.77 -5.09 7.26
N THR A 317 14.46 -3.85 7.65
CA THR A 317 14.65 -3.38 9.04
C THR A 317 13.44 -2.60 9.56
N ALA A 318 13.07 -2.84 10.83
CA ALA A 318 12.05 -2.03 11.49
C ALA A 318 12.53 -0.56 11.57
N GLY A 319 11.64 0.38 11.27
CA GLY A 319 11.95 1.80 11.05
C GLY A 319 12.21 2.18 9.59
N SER A 320 12.44 1.22 8.69
CA SER A 320 12.58 1.51 7.25
C SER A 320 11.28 2.01 6.60
N GLY A 321 10.12 1.64 7.16
CA GLY A 321 8.80 2.22 6.87
C GLY A 321 8.62 3.62 7.44
N GLY A 322 9.63 4.16 8.13
CA GLY A 322 9.61 5.44 8.79
C GLY A 322 9.29 5.34 10.28
N THR A 323 9.50 6.46 10.96
CA THR A 323 9.36 6.59 12.41
C THR A 323 8.34 7.65 12.76
N ILE A 324 7.28 7.28 13.45
CA ILE A 324 6.33 8.23 14.04
C ILE A 324 6.69 8.38 15.50
N GLN A 325 6.96 9.61 15.93
CA GLN A 325 7.41 9.85 17.30
C GLN A 325 6.99 11.19 17.90
N ASN A 326 6.94 11.21 19.24
CA ASN A 326 6.69 12.41 20.06
C ASN A 326 5.38 13.14 19.73
N THR A 327 4.33 12.44 19.30
CA THR A 327 3.05 13.05 18.93
C THR A 327 2.24 13.44 20.17
N THR A 328 1.53 14.57 20.11
CA THR A 328 0.70 15.05 21.24
C THR A 328 -0.69 14.40 21.30
N ALA A 329 -1.10 13.70 20.24
CA ALA A 329 -2.24 12.79 20.21
C ALA A 329 -1.78 11.37 19.80
N HIS A 330 -2.63 10.62 19.08
CA HIS A 330 -2.28 9.29 18.58
C HIS A 330 -1.24 9.37 17.46
N GLY A 331 -0.33 8.41 17.40
CA GLY A 331 0.66 8.33 16.32
C GLY A 331 -0.01 8.16 14.95
N VAL A 332 -0.95 7.22 14.87
CA VAL A 332 -1.83 6.99 13.71
C VAL A 332 -3.27 7.00 14.19
N GLN A 333 -4.13 7.72 13.47
CA GLN A 333 -5.58 7.66 13.67
C GLN A 333 -6.29 7.26 12.40
N LEU A 334 -7.14 6.26 12.53
CA LEU A 334 -8.03 5.77 11.50
C LEU A 334 -9.46 5.95 12.00
N THR A 335 -10.22 6.85 11.38
CA THR A 335 -11.62 7.11 11.72
C THR A 335 -12.51 6.80 10.52
N ASN A 336 -13.50 5.93 10.66
CA ASN A 336 -14.44 5.59 9.57
C ASN A 336 -13.74 5.18 8.25
N VAL A 337 -12.61 4.47 8.36
CA VAL A 337 -11.81 4.05 7.21
C VAL A 337 -12.38 2.74 6.65
N SER A 338 -12.74 2.76 5.37
CA SER A 338 -13.12 1.58 4.58
C SER A 338 -11.97 1.04 3.73
N ALA A 339 -10.81 1.72 3.74
CA ALA A 339 -9.61 1.28 3.05
C ALA A 339 -8.97 0.05 3.73
N ALA A 340 -8.30 -0.80 2.93
CA ALA A 340 -7.34 -1.76 3.45
C ALA A 340 -6.05 -1.01 3.84
N VAL A 341 -5.75 -0.97 5.14
CA VAL A 341 -4.62 -0.26 5.72
C VAL A 341 -3.53 -1.25 6.11
N SER A 342 -2.29 -1.00 5.70
CA SER A 342 -1.13 -1.80 6.11
C SER A 342 0.05 -0.93 6.53
N PHE A 343 0.66 -1.27 7.66
CA PHE A 343 1.91 -0.68 8.14
C PHE A 343 2.95 -1.78 8.28
N SER A 344 4.03 -1.68 7.53
CA SER A 344 5.12 -2.63 7.55
C SER A 344 6.44 -1.94 7.89
N TYR A 345 7.23 -2.56 8.75
CA TYR A 345 8.57 -2.08 9.11
C TYR A 345 8.59 -0.65 9.67
N MET A 346 7.53 -0.20 10.34
CA MET A 346 7.48 1.13 10.97
C MET A 346 7.96 1.09 12.42
N ALA A 347 8.47 2.23 12.91
CA ALA A 347 8.75 2.45 14.32
C ALA A 347 7.80 3.51 14.89
N PHE A 348 7.15 3.20 16.01
CA PHE A 348 6.24 4.11 16.70
C PHE A 348 6.75 4.38 18.12
N ASN A 349 7.05 5.63 18.46
CA ASN A 349 7.75 5.97 19.69
C ASN A 349 7.24 7.25 20.40
N GLY A 350 6.80 7.17 21.64
CA GLY A 350 6.59 8.38 22.45
C GLY A 350 5.33 9.16 22.11
N SER A 351 4.26 8.48 21.67
CA SER A 351 2.94 9.12 21.53
C SER A 351 2.31 9.37 22.91
N VAL A 352 1.61 10.50 23.08
CA VAL A 352 0.85 10.82 24.30
C VAL A 352 -0.38 9.92 24.45
N TYR A 353 -1.05 9.59 23.34
CA TYR A 353 -2.17 8.62 23.32
C TYR A 353 -1.70 7.31 22.68
N ASP A 354 -2.61 6.56 22.07
CA ASP A 354 -2.26 5.30 21.44
C ASP A 354 -1.37 5.50 20.20
N ASN A 355 -0.38 4.62 19.99
CA ASN A 355 0.48 4.71 18.81
C ASN A 355 -0.29 4.49 17.51
N VAL A 356 -1.20 3.51 17.50
CA VAL A 356 -2.14 3.28 16.41
C VAL A 356 -3.53 3.15 17.02
N SER A 357 -4.46 4.00 16.59
CA SER A 357 -5.88 3.94 16.97
C SER A 357 -6.75 3.77 15.73
N LEU A 358 -7.67 2.81 15.80
CA LEU A 358 -8.75 2.59 14.85
C LEU A 358 -10.09 2.73 15.56
N GLU A 359 -10.86 3.76 15.19
CA GLU A 359 -12.20 4.06 15.71
C GLU A 359 -13.18 4.11 14.53
N THR A 360 -14.14 3.20 14.43
CA THR A 360 -15.13 3.24 13.32
C THR A 360 -16.53 3.44 13.87
N SER A 361 -17.15 4.60 13.62
CA SER A 361 -18.56 4.91 13.87
C SER A 361 -19.30 5.07 12.53
N GLY A 362 -19.80 3.95 11.98
CA GLY A 362 -20.49 3.94 10.68
C GLY A 362 -20.32 2.61 9.94
N ALA A 363 -21.31 2.24 9.12
CA ALA A 363 -21.37 0.96 8.42
C ALA A 363 -20.13 0.68 7.55
N GLY A 364 -19.57 -0.53 7.67
CA GLY A 364 -18.77 -1.10 6.59
C GLY A 364 -17.53 -1.85 7.04
N VAL A 365 -17.68 -3.18 7.07
CA VAL A 365 -16.76 -4.26 6.68
C VAL A 365 -17.65 -5.52 6.68
N LYS A 366 -17.41 -6.50 5.82
CA LYS A 366 -18.11 -7.78 5.84
C LYS A 366 -17.12 -8.84 5.44
N LEU A 367 -17.10 -9.96 6.15
CA LEU A 367 -16.53 -11.21 5.66
C LEU A 367 -17.61 -12.29 5.81
N ASP A 368 -18.42 -12.44 4.77
CA ASP A 368 -18.56 -13.73 4.09
C ASP A 368 -19.22 -13.53 2.72
N SER A 369 -18.59 -14.15 1.72
CA SER A 369 -19.01 -14.40 0.34
C SER A 369 -19.93 -13.37 -0.36
N SER A 370 -19.37 -12.79 -1.43
CA SER A 370 -20.00 -12.00 -2.50
C SER A 370 -20.54 -10.59 -2.14
N SER A 371 -19.78 -9.58 -2.58
CA SER A 371 -20.10 -8.14 -2.73
C SER A 371 -20.04 -7.19 -1.49
N SER A 372 -19.16 -6.18 -1.67
CA SER A 372 -19.01 -4.82 -1.11
C SER A 372 -18.45 -4.52 0.31
N VAL A 373 -17.15 -4.12 0.28
CA VAL A 373 -16.28 -3.23 1.10
C VAL A 373 -15.89 -3.65 2.53
N ALA A 374 -14.61 -4.02 2.68
CA ALA A 374 -13.94 -4.38 3.94
C ALA A 374 -12.77 -3.42 4.24
N SER A 375 -12.64 -2.95 5.48
CA SER A 375 -11.37 -2.41 6.01
C SER A 375 -10.63 -3.48 6.81
N SER A 376 -9.34 -3.58 6.53
CA SER A 376 -8.39 -4.40 7.25
C SER A 376 -7.30 -3.50 7.80
N LEU A 377 -6.82 -3.79 9.01
CA LEU A 377 -5.61 -3.20 9.55
C LEU A 377 -4.55 -4.28 9.67
N THR A 378 -3.50 -4.16 8.87
CA THR A 378 -2.32 -5.03 8.95
C THR A 378 -1.16 -4.25 9.55
N ILE A 379 -0.54 -4.81 10.58
CA ILE A 379 0.68 -4.29 11.21
C ILE A 379 1.68 -5.45 11.19
N ASP A 380 2.75 -5.31 10.42
CA ASP A 380 3.76 -6.35 10.27
C ASP A 380 5.18 -5.82 10.49
N ARG A 381 5.96 -6.50 11.32
CA ARG A 381 7.37 -6.15 11.57
C ARG A 381 7.58 -4.72 12.08
N CYS A 382 6.62 -4.19 12.83
CA CYS A 382 6.69 -2.87 13.43
C CYS A 382 7.27 -2.91 14.85
N SER A 383 7.76 -1.78 15.34
CA SER A 383 8.20 -1.62 16.73
C SER A 383 7.41 -0.53 17.45
N PHE A 384 7.09 -0.76 18.72
CA PHE A 384 6.28 0.14 19.56
C PHE A 384 7.00 0.41 20.88
N ALA A 385 7.42 1.65 21.12
CA ALA A 385 8.24 2.00 22.28
C ALA A 385 7.78 3.28 22.99
N SER A 386 8.04 3.38 24.30
CA SER A 386 7.95 4.62 25.09
C SER A 386 6.61 5.40 25.04
N ASN A 387 5.49 4.73 24.78
CA ASN A 387 4.18 5.40 24.69
C ASN A 387 3.59 5.68 26.06
N GLN A 388 2.81 6.75 26.18
CA GLN A 388 2.02 7.04 27.38
C GLN A 388 0.66 6.33 27.34
N GLY A 389 0.04 6.21 26.15
CA GLY A 389 -1.15 5.38 25.88
C GLY A 389 -0.81 3.96 25.42
N ARG A 390 -1.73 3.28 24.71
CA ARG A 390 -1.57 1.90 24.26
C ARG A 390 -0.74 1.81 22.96
N ALA A 391 -0.19 0.63 22.67
CA ALA A 391 0.57 0.45 21.44
C ALA A 391 -0.35 0.35 20.22
N VAL A 392 -1.38 -0.47 20.31
CA VAL A 392 -2.40 -0.65 19.27
C VAL A 392 -3.76 -0.65 19.96
N TYR A 393 -4.65 0.22 19.51
CA TYR A 393 -6.04 0.29 19.94
C TYR A 393 -6.97 0.09 18.74
N VAL A 394 -7.85 -0.91 18.83
CA VAL A 394 -8.85 -1.19 17.80
C VAL A 394 -10.22 -1.22 18.45
N HIS A 395 -11.09 -0.31 18.02
CA HIS A 395 -12.45 -0.13 18.54
C HIS A 395 -13.45 0.12 17.40
N PRO A 396 -13.84 -0.94 16.66
CA PRO A 396 -14.94 -0.82 15.73
C PRO A 396 -16.24 -0.67 16.51
N THR A 397 -17.09 0.27 16.09
CA THR A 397 -18.44 0.54 16.64
C THR A 397 -19.53 0.55 15.57
N GLY A 398 -19.16 0.47 14.29
CA GLY A 398 -20.07 0.48 13.15
C GLY A 398 -20.62 -0.90 12.76
N SER A 399 -21.60 -0.94 11.85
CA SER A 399 -22.17 -2.18 11.30
C SER A 399 -21.26 -2.86 10.26
N GLY A 400 -19.95 -2.74 10.43
CA GLY A 400 -18.94 -3.47 9.69
C GLY A 400 -18.28 -4.54 10.55
N ALA A 401 -17.90 -5.68 9.99
CA ALA A 401 -16.80 -6.54 10.46
C ALA A 401 -15.50 -5.70 10.65
N THR A 402 -14.37 -6.29 10.96
CA THR A 402 -13.06 -5.63 10.92
C THR A 402 -12.05 -6.75 10.98
N ALA A 403 -11.03 -6.70 10.12
CA ALA A 403 -9.94 -7.66 10.17
C ALA A 403 -8.69 -6.97 10.71
N LEU A 404 -8.18 -7.46 11.85
CA LEU A 404 -6.89 -7.08 12.39
C LEU A 404 -5.87 -8.18 12.12
N THR A 405 -4.71 -7.82 11.58
CA THR A 405 -3.55 -8.71 11.50
C THR A 405 -2.36 -8.00 12.14
N LEU A 406 -1.85 -8.54 13.24
CA LEU A 406 -0.70 -8.02 13.96
C LEU A 406 0.38 -9.10 14.02
N THR A 407 1.44 -8.93 13.25
CA THR A 407 2.46 -9.96 13.05
C THR A 407 3.88 -9.48 13.23
N ASN A 408 4.74 -10.37 13.75
CA ASN A 408 6.19 -10.20 13.76
C ASN A 408 6.68 -8.87 14.38
N SER A 409 5.88 -8.25 15.24
CA SER A 409 6.12 -6.91 15.77
C SER A 409 6.69 -6.96 17.19
N THR A 410 7.37 -5.88 17.60
CA THR A 410 8.04 -5.81 18.90
C THR A 410 7.47 -4.72 19.79
N PHE A 411 7.31 -5.02 21.07
CA PHE A 411 6.73 -4.17 22.10
C PHE A 411 7.66 -4.12 23.32
N PRO A 412 8.78 -3.37 23.27
CA PRO A 412 9.64 -3.13 24.43
C PRO A 412 9.04 -2.08 25.38
N THR A 413 9.20 -2.27 26.70
CA THR A 413 8.95 -1.17 27.64
C THR A 413 10.11 -0.18 27.70
N ASN A 414 9.79 1.10 27.58
CA ASN A 414 10.72 2.19 27.87
C ASN A 414 10.00 3.22 28.76
N LEU A 415 9.94 2.92 30.07
CA LEU A 415 9.88 3.87 31.18
C LEU A 415 8.99 5.13 31.06
N VAL A 416 7.76 5.08 30.54
CA VAL A 416 6.72 6.10 30.88
C VAL A 416 5.25 5.71 30.66
N GLY A 417 4.92 4.50 30.19
CA GLY A 417 3.50 4.14 29.98
C GLY A 417 3.26 2.70 29.53
N THR A 418 2.02 2.43 29.11
CA THR A 418 1.50 1.07 28.88
C THR A 418 1.95 0.51 27.53
N SER A 419 2.44 -0.73 27.49
CA SER A 419 2.84 -1.42 26.24
C SER A 419 1.81 -2.47 25.85
N GLU A 420 0.54 -2.06 25.84
CA GLU A 420 -0.60 -2.94 25.63
C GLU A 420 -1.05 -2.93 24.16
N VAL A 421 -1.28 -4.12 23.62
CA VAL A 421 -2.12 -4.32 22.44
C VAL A 421 -3.53 -4.56 22.93
N PHE A 422 -4.41 -3.59 22.70
CA PHE A 422 -5.79 -3.61 23.15
C PHE A 422 -6.71 -3.69 21.94
N VAL A 423 -7.37 -4.83 21.79
CA VAL A 423 -8.37 -5.10 20.77
C VAL A 423 -9.73 -5.18 21.46
N PHE A 424 -10.65 -4.33 21.05
CA PHE A 424 -11.92 -4.19 21.73
C PHE A 424 -13.04 -3.99 20.72
N TYR A 425 -13.94 -4.96 20.63
CA TYR A 425 -15.07 -4.90 19.72
C TYR A 425 -16.32 -4.42 20.46
N GLU A 426 -16.92 -3.31 20.01
CA GLU A 426 -18.23 -2.87 20.48
C GLU A 426 -19.21 -2.73 19.31
N GLY A 427 -20.50 -2.93 19.55
CA GLY A 427 -21.56 -2.39 18.68
C GLY A 427 -21.70 -2.92 17.25
N SER A 428 -20.77 -3.72 16.71
CA SER A 428 -20.89 -4.27 15.37
C SER A 428 -21.75 -5.54 15.37
N SER A 429 -22.84 -5.57 14.59
CA SER A 429 -23.66 -6.76 14.39
C SER A 429 -22.99 -7.89 13.58
N ASN A 430 -21.67 -7.82 13.34
CA ASN A 430 -20.96 -8.57 12.31
C ASN A 430 -19.76 -9.36 12.86
N ALA A 431 -19.27 -10.33 12.07
CA ALA A 431 -18.14 -11.20 12.38
C ALA A 431 -16.79 -10.48 12.21
N ASN A 432 -16.20 -10.03 13.30
CA ASN A 432 -14.85 -9.47 13.34
C ASN A 432 -13.79 -10.57 13.39
N THR A 433 -12.63 -10.32 12.79
CA THR A 433 -11.50 -11.25 12.83
C THR A 433 -10.23 -10.59 13.36
N TYR A 434 -9.41 -11.36 14.09
CA TYR A 434 -8.06 -10.95 14.46
C TYR A 434 -7.05 -12.10 14.34
N ASP A 435 -5.84 -11.78 13.92
CA ASP A 435 -4.68 -12.67 13.93
C ASP A 435 -3.50 -11.94 14.57
N ILE A 436 -3.16 -12.32 15.81
CA ILE A 436 -2.08 -11.74 16.59
C ILE A 436 -1.00 -12.82 16.76
N ARG A 437 0.06 -12.75 15.95
CA ARG A 437 1.07 -13.83 15.95
C ARG A 437 2.51 -13.44 15.70
N GLY A 438 3.43 -14.22 16.27
CA GLY A 438 4.86 -14.00 16.07
C GLY A 438 5.39 -12.71 16.72
N ASN A 439 4.62 -12.07 17.61
CA ASN A 439 5.02 -10.81 18.24
C ASN A 439 5.89 -11.06 19.47
N THR A 440 6.74 -10.10 19.81
CA THR A 440 7.55 -10.12 21.03
C THR A 440 7.17 -8.97 21.95
N PHE A 441 6.75 -9.29 23.16
CA PHE A 441 6.39 -8.36 24.21
C PHE A 441 7.40 -8.46 25.35
N THR A 442 8.03 -7.36 25.71
CA THR A 442 9.11 -7.36 26.70
C THR A 442 8.83 -6.34 27.79
N ASN A 443 8.82 -6.81 29.04
CA ASN A 443 8.70 -6.07 30.29
C ASN A 443 7.34 -5.36 30.53
N ILE A 444 6.25 -5.86 29.93
CA ILE A 444 4.95 -5.18 29.91
C ILE A 444 4.35 -5.01 31.31
N ASN A 445 4.05 -3.77 31.71
CA ASN A 445 3.58 -3.46 33.07
C ASN A 445 2.05 -3.60 33.29
N ILE A 446 1.28 -3.92 32.25
CA ILE A 446 -0.18 -4.14 32.31
C ILE A 446 -0.56 -5.41 31.54
N THR A 447 -1.61 -5.39 30.69
CA THR A 447 -1.91 -6.51 29.78
C THR A 447 -1.07 -6.42 28.51
N ALA A 448 -0.45 -7.50 28.05
CA ALA A 448 0.28 -7.48 26.78
C ALA A 448 -0.66 -7.57 25.57
N VAL A 449 -1.60 -8.51 25.60
CA VAL A 449 -2.66 -8.66 24.60
C VAL A 449 -4.01 -8.73 25.29
N GLN A 450 -4.89 -7.79 25.00
CA GLN A 450 -6.27 -7.78 25.45
C GLN A 450 -7.23 -7.91 24.26
N VAL A 451 -8.15 -8.88 24.28
CA VAL A 451 -9.19 -9.05 23.24
C VAL A 451 -10.57 -9.19 23.88
N PHE A 452 -11.44 -8.21 23.73
CA PHE A 452 -12.78 -8.23 24.34
C PHE A 452 -13.90 -7.89 23.36
N ILE A 453 -15.09 -8.47 23.55
CA ILE A 453 -16.33 -8.07 22.84
C ILE A 453 -17.47 -7.77 23.82
N GLY A 454 -18.46 -6.97 23.39
CA GLY A 454 -19.80 -7.05 23.97
C GLY A 454 -20.23 -5.97 24.97
N THR A 455 -19.68 -4.77 24.99
CA THR A 455 -19.97 -3.73 26.03
C THR A 455 -21.09 -2.74 25.67
N SER A 456 -21.82 -2.92 24.55
CA SER A 456 -22.92 -2.01 24.14
C SER A 456 -24.26 -2.74 23.92
N LEU A 457 -25.37 -2.09 24.32
CA LEU A 457 -26.74 -2.62 24.42
C LEU A 457 -27.51 -2.80 23.08
N GLY A 458 -26.82 -2.97 21.93
CA GLY A 458 -27.43 -2.76 20.60
C GLY A 458 -27.67 -3.97 19.69
N ALA A 459 -26.67 -4.85 19.48
CA ALA A 459 -26.74 -5.97 18.52
C ALA A 459 -25.76 -7.13 18.87
N GLN A 460 -26.08 -8.37 18.51
CA GLN A 460 -25.22 -9.55 18.71
C GLN A 460 -23.90 -9.42 17.96
N GLN A 461 -22.77 -9.63 18.65
CA GLN A 461 -21.43 -9.48 18.06
C GLN A 461 -20.76 -10.85 17.89
N THR A 462 -20.01 -11.06 16.81
CA THR A 462 -19.14 -12.25 16.69
C THR A 462 -17.71 -11.83 16.49
N ALA A 463 -16.78 -12.40 17.26
CA ALA A 463 -15.34 -12.24 17.01
C ALA A 463 -14.67 -13.60 16.90
N ARG A 464 -13.83 -13.76 15.88
CA ARG A 464 -13.05 -14.98 15.61
C ARG A 464 -11.58 -14.64 15.51
N GLY A 465 -10.68 -15.44 16.07
CA GLY A 465 -9.27 -15.13 15.88
C GLY A 465 -8.27 -16.02 16.58
N HIS A 466 -7.01 -15.72 16.29
CA HIS A 466 -5.87 -16.42 16.84
C HIS A 466 -4.97 -15.43 17.60
N VAL A 467 -4.50 -15.86 18.76
CA VAL A 467 -3.36 -15.29 19.47
C VAL A 467 -2.31 -16.39 19.56
N SER A 468 -1.34 -16.40 18.65
CA SER A 468 -0.45 -17.55 18.51
C SER A 468 1.02 -17.22 18.31
N ASN A 469 1.92 -18.11 18.74
CA ASN A 469 3.37 -17.96 18.49
C ASN A 469 3.94 -16.62 19.01
N ASN A 470 3.34 -16.00 20.03
CA ASN A 470 3.86 -14.78 20.62
C ASN A 470 4.84 -15.12 21.75
N ASN A 471 5.86 -14.29 21.92
CA ASN A 471 6.81 -14.37 23.02
C ASN A 471 6.54 -13.21 24.00
N ILE A 472 6.12 -13.52 25.21
CA ILE A 472 5.76 -12.53 26.24
C ILE A 472 6.70 -12.71 27.42
N THR A 473 7.54 -11.72 27.70
CA THR A 473 8.56 -11.80 28.74
C THR A 473 8.51 -10.63 29.71
N GLY A 474 8.82 -10.87 30.98
CA GLY A 474 9.08 -9.81 31.96
C GLY A 474 7.83 -9.12 32.53
N LEU A 475 6.71 -9.84 32.67
CA LEU A 475 5.52 -9.27 33.32
C LEU A 475 5.83 -9.00 34.81
N PRO A 476 5.66 -7.77 35.33
CA PRO A 476 5.96 -7.46 36.73
C PRO A 476 4.93 -8.08 37.67
N ASN A 477 5.24 -8.11 38.97
CA ASN A 477 4.30 -8.49 40.03
C ASN A 477 3.13 -7.48 40.08
N GLY A 478 1.89 -7.95 40.31
CA GLY A 478 0.71 -7.08 40.43
C GLY A 478 -0.55 -7.57 39.69
N PHE A 479 -1.09 -6.76 38.78
CA PHE A 479 -2.30 -7.06 37.98
C PHE A 479 -2.02 -7.20 36.47
N ALA A 480 -0.75 -7.28 36.06
CA ALA A 480 -0.38 -7.50 34.66
C ALA A 480 -0.94 -8.85 34.15
N THR A 481 -1.23 -8.96 32.86
CA THR A 481 -1.67 -10.24 32.24
C THR A 481 -0.98 -10.40 30.90
N GLY A 482 -0.49 -11.59 30.55
CA GLY A 482 0.07 -11.82 29.23
C GLY A 482 -0.99 -11.69 28.14
N ILE A 483 -1.96 -12.60 28.15
CA ILE A 483 -3.08 -12.63 27.21
C ILE A 483 -4.37 -12.63 28.01
N SER A 484 -5.22 -11.63 27.80
CA SER A 484 -6.57 -11.57 28.36
C SER A 484 -7.59 -11.56 27.23
N VAL A 485 -8.51 -12.52 27.23
CA VAL A 485 -9.55 -12.66 26.21
C VAL A 485 -10.90 -12.76 26.91
N GLY A 486 -11.90 -11.99 26.45
CA GLY A 486 -13.18 -11.99 27.13
C GLY A 486 -14.39 -11.42 26.42
N VAL A 487 -15.54 -11.57 27.06
CA VAL A 487 -16.84 -11.09 26.58
C VAL A 487 -17.53 -10.37 27.73
N ASN A 488 -18.03 -9.13 27.56
CA ASN A 488 -18.46 -8.21 28.63
C ASN A 488 -19.85 -7.55 28.40
N ASP A 489 -20.98 -8.29 28.46
CA ASP A 489 -22.35 -7.70 28.61
C ASP A 489 -23.17 -7.32 27.36
N ASN A 490 -23.23 -8.21 26.34
CA ASN A 490 -24.21 -8.08 25.25
C ASN A 490 -24.76 -9.43 24.76
N ALA A 491 -26.02 -9.69 25.12
CA ALA A 491 -26.77 -10.92 24.86
C ALA A 491 -26.58 -11.52 23.47
N GLY A 492 -26.16 -12.78 23.41
CA GLY A 492 -25.99 -13.55 22.17
C GLY A 492 -24.65 -13.32 21.46
N SER A 493 -23.78 -12.46 22.00
CA SER A 493 -22.45 -12.25 21.42
C SER A 493 -21.59 -13.51 21.53
N THR A 494 -20.83 -13.84 20.47
CA THR A 494 -20.04 -15.07 20.36
C THR A 494 -18.57 -14.75 20.14
N MET A 495 -17.72 -15.19 21.06
CA MET A 495 -16.28 -15.16 20.90
C MET A 495 -15.76 -16.55 20.57
N ILE A 496 -14.98 -16.67 19.51
CA ILE A 496 -14.28 -17.89 19.11
C ILE A 496 -12.79 -17.57 19.01
N VAL A 497 -11.95 -18.21 19.82
CA VAL A 497 -10.53 -17.84 19.91
C VAL A 497 -9.62 -19.04 20.06
N ALA A 498 -8.48 -19.02 19.38
CA ALA A 498 -7.35 -19.91 19.65
C ALA A 498 -6.22 -19.12 20.32
N VAL A 499 -5.79 -19.56 21.50
CA VAL A 499 -4.59 -19.11 22.18
C VAL A 499 -3.57 -20.25 22.12
N GLU A 500 -2.64 -20.19 21.17
CA GLU A 500 -1.83 -21.36 20.81
C GLU A 500 -0.34 -21.09 20.66
N ASN A 501 0.50 -22.02 21.12
CA ASN A 501 1.96 -21.96 20.93
C ASN A 501 2.61 -20.66 21.43
N ASN A 502 2.01 -19.97 22.42
CA ASN A 502 2.62 -18.78 23.01
C ASN A 502 3.64 -19.16 24.07
N MET A 503 4.72 -18.38 24.17
CA MET A 503 5.76 -18.54 25.17
C MET A 503 5.67 -17.39 26.18
N PHE A 504 5.61 -17.73 27.46
CA PHE A 504 5.61 -16.78 28.56
C PHE A 504 6.83 -17.02 29.43
N THR A 505 7.65 -15.99 29.68
CA THR A 505 8.86 -16.09 30.49
C THR A 505 8.93 -14.97 31.54
N ALA A 506 9.51 -15.24 32.70
CA ALA A 506 9.69 -14.26 33.78
C ALA A 506 8.38 -13.53 34.15
N MET A 507 7.39 -14.30 34.59
CA MET A 507 6.07 -13.77 34.96
C MET A 507 5.93 -13.45 36.45
N GLY A 508 5.33 -12.31 36.76
CA GLY A 508 4.91 -11.94 38.11
C GLY A 508 3.42 -12.16 38.44
N THR A 509 2.58 -12.55 37.47
CA THR A 509 1.10 -12.56 37.64
C THR A 509 0.39 -13.63 36.80
N MET A 510 -0.34 -13.24 35.74
CA MET A 510 -1.25 -14.07 34.95
C MET A 510 -0.72 -14.26 33.52
N ALA A 511 -0.61 -15.50 33.05
CA ALA A 511 -0.18 -15.75 31.66
C ALA A 511 -1.38 -15.59 30.73
N ILE A 512 -2.43 -16.37 30.97
CA ILE A 512 -3.66 -16.38 30.15
C ILE A 512 -4.88 -16.19 31.06
N ASP A 513 -5.71 -15.20 30.75
CA ASP A 513 -7.02 -14.97 31.37
C ASP A 513 -8.13 -15.08 30.35
N LEU A 514 -9.08 -15.98 30.59
CA LEU A 514 -10.27 -16.15 29.76
C LEU A 514 -11.49 -15.76 30.57
N ASN A 515 -12.10 -14.63 30.23
CA ASN A 515 -13.13 -14.00 31.06
C ASN A 515 -14.47 -13.84 30.33
N LYS A 516 -15.54 -14.47 30.83
CA LYS A 516 -16.90 -14.32 30.31
C LYS A 516 -17.82 -13.62 31.33
N GLN A 517 -18.38 -12.47 30.95
CA GLN A 517 -19.33 -11.63 31.68
C GLN A 517 -20.51 -11.18 30.75
N PRO A 518 -21.79 -11.28 31.13
CA PRO A 518 -22.48 -12.31 31.88
C PRO A 518 -23.16 -13.30 30.88
N LEU A 519 -24.28 -13.92 31.25
CA LEU A 519 -24.59 -15.32 30.92
C LEU A 519 -25.08 -15.65 29.51
N ASN A 520 -25.71 -14.72 28.79
CA ASN A 520 -26.34 -14.95 27.48
C ASN A 520 -25.37 -14.89 26.28
N ASN A 521 -24.06 -14.81 26.54
CA ASN A 521 -23.01 -14.77 25.51
C ASN A 521 -22.40 -16.16 25.30
N ASN A 522 -21.77 -16.38 24.17
CA ASN A 522 -21.04 -17.61 23.85
C ASN A 522 -19.54 -17.34 23.84
N MET A 523 -18.76 -18.23 24.44
CA MET A 523 -17.31 -18.21 24.41
C MET A 523 -16.82 -19.61 24.05
N HIS A 524 -16.12 -19.74 22.93
CA HIS A 524 -15.47 -20.95 22.46
C HIS A 524 -13.97 -20.67 22.39
N VAL A 525 -13.19 -21.36 23.21
CA VAL A 525 -11.76 -21.11 23.32
C VAL A 525 -10.98 -22.39 23.13
N THR A 526 -9.92 -22.32 22.35
CA THR A 526 -8.89 -23.36 22.26
C THR A 526 -7.62 -22.80 22.90
N VAL A 527 -7.09 -23.48 23.92
CA VAL A 527 -5.84 -23.14 24.58
C VAL A 527 -4.88 -24.30 24.42
N ARG A 528 -3.92 -24.19 23.49
CA ARG A 528 -3.04 -25.33 23.16
C ARG A 528 -1.57 -24.99 23.10
N ASN A 529 -0.74 -25.92 23.56
CA ASN A 529 0.73 -25.85 23.40
C ASN A 529 1.38 -24.55 23.90
N ASN A 530 0.73 -23.84 24.83
CA ASN A 530 1.33 -22.66 25.43
C ASN A 530 2.35 -23.10 26.47
N THR A 531 3.45 -22.37 26.55
CA THR A 531 4.58 -22.67 27.44
C THR A 531 4.75 -21.54 28.43
N VAL A 532 4.65 -21.83 29.73
CA VAL A 532 4.89 -20.86 30.80
C VAL A 532 6.18 -21.24 31.53
N ARG A 533 7.11 -20.28 31.67
CA ARG A 533 8.41 -20.48 32.33
C ARG A 533 8.63 -19.44 33.43
N SER A 534 9.00 -19.96 34.60
CA SER A 534 9.52 -19.25 35.78
C SER A 534 10.99 -18.83 35.54
N PRO A 535 11.57 -17.80 36.19
CA PRO A 535 11.53 -17.62 37.65
C PRO A 535 10.51 -16.57 38.10
N VAL A 536 9.66 -16.98 39.03
CA VAL A 536 8.83 -16.11 39.85
C VAL A 536 9.71 -15.40 40.87
N SER A 537 9.51 -14.10 41.09
CA SER A 537 10.06 -13.43 42.26
C SER A 537 9.39 -14.00 43.53
N PRO A 538 10.12 -14.49 44.54
CA PRO A 538 9.53 -15.05 45.76
C PRO A 538 8.52 -14.09 46.42
N GLY A 539 7.30 -14.57 46.73
CA GLY A 539 6.30 -13.82 47.49
C GLY A 539 5.09 -13.25 46.72
N THR A 540 4.81 -13.69 45.49
CA THR A 540 3.64 -13.21 44.72
C THR A 540 2.36 -14.02 45.00
N ASN A 541 1.29 -13.34 45.42
CA ASN A 541 0.02 -13.96 45.86
C ASN A 541 -0.99 -14.28 44.73
N TYR A 542 -0.72 -13.88 43.48
CA TYR A 542 -1.69 -13.96 42.37
C TYR A 542 -1.11 -14.57 41.09
N LEU A 543 -0.32 -15.64 41.23
CA LEU A 543 0.26 -16.34 40.08
C LEU A 543 -0.73 -17.35 39.50
N TYR A 544 -1.13 -17.13 38.25
CA TYR A 544 -1.94 -18.08 37.47
C TYR A 544 -1.34 -18.27 36.08
N GLY A 545 -0.99 -19.51 35.73
CA GLY A 545 -0.61 -19.83 34.35
C GLY A 545 -1.82 -19.72 33.40
N LEU A 546 -2.97 -20.25 33.83
CA LEU A 546 -4.24 -20.14 33.12
C LEU A 546 -5.38 -19.86 34.09
N ARG A 547 -6.20 -18.84 33.78
CA ARG A 547 -7.43 -18.53 34.52
C ARG A 547 -8.64 -18.62 33.60
N LEU A 548 -9.64 -19.39 34.01
CA LEU A 548 -10.94 -19.51 33.36
C LEU A 548 -12.01 -18.90 34.27
N THR A 549 -12.55 -17.75 33.90
CA THR A 549 -13.58 -17.04 34.67
C THR A 549 -14.91 -17.04 33.91
N MET A 550 -15.96 -17.52 34.58
CA MET A 550 -17.34 -17.50 34.12
C MET A 550 -18.18 -16.76 35.15
N ALA A 551 -18.78 -15.62 34.82
CA ALA A 551 -19.63 -14.90 35.76
C ALA A 551 -21.09 -14.79 35.36
N SER A 552 -21.93 -14.75 36.40
CA SER A 552 -23.34 -14.41 36.34
C SER A 552 -23.55 -12.96 36.78
N SER A 553 -24.32 -12.20 36.00
CA SER A 553 -25.15 -11.14 36.54
C SER A 553 -26.57 -11.70 36.72
N SER A 554 -27.25 -11.27 37.78
CA SER A 554 -28.59 -11.73 38.14
C SER A 554 -29.64 -11.07 37.23
N SER A 555 -30.11 -11.74 36.17
CA SER A 555 -31.46 -11.55 35.60
C SER A 555 -31.73 -12.50 34.43
N ALA A 556 -33.01 -12.88 34.29
CA ALA A 556 -33.53 -13.87 33.36
C ALA A 556 -33.21 -13.56 31.88
N GLY A 557 -32.51 -14.48 31.21
CA GLY A 557 -32.26 -14.48 29.76
C GLY A 557 -31.91 -15.88 29.24
N PRO A 558 -31.93 -16.12 27.92
CA PRO A 558 -31.55 -17.41 27.33
C PRO A 558 -30.10 -17.77 27.66
N ALA A 559 -29.84 -19.06 27.85
CA ALA A 559 -28.52 -19.55 28.24
C ALA A 559 -27.46 -19.39 27.14
N GLY A 560 -26.29 -18.86 27.49
CA GLY A 560 -25.10 -18.87 26.64
C GLY A 560 -24.19 -20.08 26.86
N THR A 561 -23.17 -20.21 26.02
CA THR A 561 -22.21 -21.33 26.03
C THR A 561 -20.82 -20.89 26.52
N TYR A 562 -20.16 -21.70 27.34
CA TYR A 562 -18.72 -21.59 27.61
C TYR A 562 -18.06 -22.93 27.26
N CYS A 563 -17.36 -22.98 26.13
CA CYS A 563 -16.63 -24.14 25.67
C CYS A 563 -15.13 -23.85 25.65
N ALA A 564 -14.33 -24.60 26.39
CA ALA A 564 -12.88 -24.45 26.43
C ALA A 564 -12.19 -25.78 26.11
N ASN A 565 -11.35 -25.83 25.08
CA ASN A 565 -10.48 -26.97 24.75
C ASN A 565 -9.05 -26.66 25.19
N VAL A 566 -8.62 -27.22 26.32
CA VAL A 566 -7.31 -26.96 26.94
C VAL A 566 -6.43 -28.22 26.81
N ASN A 567 -5.41 -28.20 25.95
CA ASN A 567 -4.58 -29.39 25.70
C ASN A 567 -3.11 -29.06 25.39
N GLY A 568 -2.17 -29.85 25.89
CA GLY A 568 -0.74 -29.74 25.52
C GLY A 568 -0.02 -28.52 26.08
N ASN A 569 -0.63 -27.77 27.00
CA ASN A 569 0.01 -26.62 27.64
C ASN A 569 0.99 -27.08 28.72
N ASP A 570 2.17 -26.45 28.74
CA ASP A 570 3.25 -26.71 29.70
C ASP A 570 3.31 -25.57 30.72
N ILE A 571 2.63 -25.77 31.86
CA ILE A 571 2.47 -24.79 32.93
C ILE A 571 2.98 -25.40 34.25
N PRO A 572 4.13 -24.97 34.78
CA PRO A 572 4.71 -25.56 35.99
C PRO A 572 3.96 -25.18 37.26
N ASP A 573 4.30 -25.84 38.36
CA ASP A 573 3.95 -25.38 39.72
C ASP A 573 4.75 -24.13 40.08
N PHE A 574 4.05 -23.15 40.67
CA PHE A 574 4.63 -21.86 41.09
C PHE A 574 4.85 -21.77 42.61
N GLY A 575 4.48 -22.79 43.41
CA GLY A 575 4.84 -22.89 44.83
C GLY A 575 4.19 -21.86 45.77
N GLY A 576 3.28 -21.01 45.27
CA GLY A 576 2.56 -19.98 46.06
C GLY A 576 1.22 -19.52 45.46
N GLY A 577 0.77 -20.11 44.36
CA GLY A 577 -0.47 -19.79 43.61
C GLY A 577 -1.07 -21.02 42.93
N SER A 578 -2.09 -20.84 42.07
CA SER A 578 -2.71 -21.97 41.34
C SER A 578 -2.20 -21.98 39.90
N SER A 579 -1.57 -23.06 39.42
CA SER A 579 -1.10 -23.14 38.03
C SER A 579 -2.25 -22.97 37.04
N ILE A 580 -3.41 -23.56 37.37
CA ILE A 580 -4.66 -23.37 36.66
C ILE A 580 -5.75 -23.00 37.68
N ARG A 581 -6.55 -21.96 37.38
CA ARG A 581 -7.70 -21.56 38.20
C ARG A 581 -8.99 -21.56 37.38
N ILE A 582 -10.00 -22.27 37.88
CA ILE A 582 -11.35 -22.27 37.30
C ILE A 582 -12.31 -21.60 38.29
N ARG A 583 -12.97 -20.53 37.85
CA ARG A 583 -13.87 -19.73 38.69
C ARG A 583 -15.23 -19.59 38.02
N ARG A 584 -16.26 -20.12 38.67
CA ARG A 584 -17.66 -19.78 38.41
C ARG A 584 -18.12 -18.78 39.46
N LEU A 585 -18.70 -17.67 39.02
CA LEU A 585 -19.23 -16.62 39.88
C LEU A 585 -20.75 -16.65 39.75
N GLY A 586 -21.45 -17.34 40.66
CA GLY A 586 -22.91 -17.34 40.82
C GLY A 586 -23.70 -18.46 40.12
N THR A 587 -25.01 -18.50 40.40
CA THR A 587 -25.93 -19.60 40.07
C THR A 587 -26.98 -19.15 39.03
N HIS A 588 -26.99 -19.78 37.86
CA HIS A 588 -28.04 -19.54 36.86
C HIS A 588 -28.42 -20.84 36.18
N ALA A 589 -29.72 -21.13 36.14
CA ALA A 589 -30.24 -22.28 35.43
C ALA A 589 -29.99 -22.12 33.92
N GLY A 590 -29.37 -23.13 33.28
CA GLY A 590 -29.21 -23.19 31.82
C GLY A 590 -27.82 -22.92 31.24
N LEU A 591 -26.87 -22.31 31.96
CA LEU A 591 -25.50 -22.11 31.44
C LEU A 591 -24.89 -23.45 31.02
N THR A 592 -24.54 -23.58 29.75
CA THR A 592 -23.87 -24.77 29.22
C THR A 592 -22.37 -24.57 29.29
N THR A 593 -21.70 -25.38 30.11
CA THR A 593 -20.24 -25.36 30.28
C THR A 593 -19.64 -26.66 29.76
N SER A 594 -18.72 -26.57 28.80
CA SER A 594 -17.95 -27.71 28.28
C SER A 594 -16.47 -27.38 28.42
N ILE A 595 -15.72 -28.15 29.20
CA ILE A 595 -14.26 -28.00 29.27
C ILE A 595 -13.66 -29.32 28.80
N GLN A 596 -13.03 -29.29 27.64
CA GLN A 596 -12.43 -30.42 26.94
C GLN A 596 -10.89 -30.31 26.99
N GLY A 597 -10.21 -31.43 26.77
CA GLY A 597 -8.73 -31.49 26.77
C GLY A 597 -8.10 -31.79 28.14
N PHE A 598 -8.87 -31.61 29.22
CA PHE A 598 -8.70 -32.33 30.47
C PHE A 598 -9.49 -33.63 30.34
N THR A 599 -8.87 -34.80 30.53
CA THR A 599 -9.53 -36.08 30.20
C THR A 599 -10.76 -36.35 31.09
N GLY A 600 -11.96 -36.28 30.52
CA GLY A 600 -13.24 -36.58 31.18
C GLY A 600 -14.41 -35.74 30.65
N ASN A 601 -15.60 -36.32 30.49
CA ASN A 601 -16.83 -35.61 30.12
C ASN A 601 -17.90 -35.67 31.21
N THR A 602 -17.55 -36.20 32.38
CA THR A 602 -18.42 -36.28 33.56
C THR A 602 -17.76 -35.62 34.76
N GLN A 603 -18.57 -35.18 35.73
CA GLN A 603 -18.07 -34.55 36.95
C GLN A 603 -17.09 -35.44 37.72
N ALA A 604 -17.35 -36.74 37.80
CA ALA A 604 -16.43 -37.68 38.46
C ALA A 604 -15.07 -37.77 37.74
N GLN A 605 -15.07 -37.80 36.40
CA GLN A 605 -13.82 -37.82 35.63
C GLN A 605 -13.06 -36.49 35.72
N LEU A 606 -13.76 -35.35 35.74
CA LEU A 606 -13.12 -34.06 36.01
C LEU A 606 -12.51 -34.04 37.42
N THR A 607 -13.22 -34.55 38.43
CA THR A 607 -12.68 -34.68 39.79
C THR A 607 -11.47 -35.60 39.85
N THR A 608 -11.51 -36.76 39.17
CA THR A 608 -10.35 -37.68 39.05
C THR A 608 -9.19 -37.03 38.31
N PHE A 609 -9.47 -36.30 37.22
CA PHE A 609 -8.47 -35.56 36.49
C PHE A 609 -7.83 -34.48 37.36
N LEU A 610 -8.63 -33.66 38.07
CA LEU A 610 -8.13 -32.63 38.98
C LEU A 610 -7.28 -33.24 40.09
N ALA A 611 -7.70 -34.37 40.66
CA ALA A 611 -6.93 -35.10 41.67
C ALA A 611 -5.61 -35.67 41.12
N ALA A 612 -5.61 -36.20 39.89
CA ALA A 612 -4.41 -36.72 39.23
C ALA A 612 -3.47 -35.62 38.74
N ALA A 613 -4.00 -34.50 38.25
CA ALA A 613 -3.24 -33.33 37.83
C ALA A 613 -2.54 -32.67 39.03
N ASN A 614 -3.22 -32.59 40.19
CA ASN A 614 -2.62 -32.19 41.47
C ASN A 614 -1.55 -33.18 41.99
N ALA A 615 -1.44 -34.38 41.39
CA ALA A 615 -0.42 -35.37 41.71
C ALA A 615 0.72 -35.45 40.66
N GLY A 616 0.63 -34.67 39.57
CA GLY A 616 1.61 -34.63 38.48
C GLY A 616 2.56 -33.43 38.54
N PRO A 617 3.32 -33.13 37.46
CA PRO A 617 4.24 -31.99 37.41
C PRO A 617 3.55 -30.61 37.22
N LEU A 618 2.23 -30.61 37.01
CA LEU A 618 1.41 -29.40 36.98
C LEU A 618 1.12 -28.99 38.43
N GLY A 619 1.30 -27.73 38.79
CA GLY A 619 0.95 -27.26 40.13
C GLY A 619 -0.55 -27.30 40.42
N PRO A 620 -0.96 -26.95 41.66
CA PRO A 620 -2.32 -27.17 42.12
C PRO A 620 -3.35 -26.46 41.23
N ILE A 621 -4.31 -27.23 40.72
CA ILE A 621 -5.51 -26.74 40.05
C ILE A 621 -6.53 -26.39 41.13
N ASN A 622 -6.85 -25.10 41.28
CA ASN A 622 -7.79 -24.61 42.28
C ASN A 622 -9.15 -24.24 41.67
N TYR A 623 -10.20 -24.66 42.36
CA TYR A 623 -11.59 -24.28 42.09
C TYR A 623 -12.11 -23.33 43.19
N SER A 624 -12.93 -22.34 42.82
CA SER A 624 -13.60 -21.47 43.82
C SER A 624 -14.78 -22.21 44.45
N PRO A 625 -14.85 -22.36 45.79
CA PRO A 625 -15.84 -23.20 46.45
C PRO A 625 -17.23 -22.55 46.45
N ASP A 626 -17.94 -22.65 45.32
CA ASP A 626 -19.40 -22.53 45.26
C ASP A 626 -20.01 -23.94 45.21
N PRO A 627 -21.22 -24.19 45.78
CA PRO A 627 -21.79 -25.52 45.92
C PRO A 627 -21.84 -26.28 44.58
N LEU A 628 -21.26 -27.47 44.62
CA LEU A 628 -20.69 -28.28 43.53
C LEU A 628 -21.69 -28.91 42.55
N THR A 629 -22.96 -28.51 42.56
CA THR A 629 -24.03 -29.12 41.73
C THR A 629 -24.21 -28.49 40.34
N GLN A 630 -23.30 -27.61 39.92
CA GLN A 630 -23.58 -26.66 38.84
C GLN A 630 -22.90 -26.93 37.48
N PHE A 631 -21.97 -27.88 37.38
CA PHE A 631 -21.34 -28.21 36.09
C PHE A 631 -22.08 -29.35 35.39
N ALA A 632 -22.96 -29.01 34.46
CA ALA A 632 -23.42 -29.95 33.44
C ALA A 632 -22.48 -29.84 32.24
N PHE A 633 -21.80 -30.96 31.89
CA PHE A 633 -20.95 -31.08 30.71
C PHE A 633 -21.72 -31.84 29.61
N PRO A 634 -22.54 -31.18 28.79
CA PRO A 634 -23.04 -31.85 27.59
C PRO A 634 -21.86 -32.15 26.67
N ASN A 635 -21.93 -33.28 25.95
CA ASN A 635 -21.00 -33.62 24.86
C ASN A 635 -21.17 -32.61 23.70
N GLN A 636 -20.78 -31.36 23.89
CA GLN A 636 -20.74 -30.33 22.86
C GLN A 636 -19.29 -30.06 22.47
N THR A 637 -18.97 -30.34 21.20
CA THR A 637 -17.69 -29.99 20.56
C THR A 637 -17.57 -28.46 20.50
N CYS A 638 -16.44 -27.90 20.94
CA CYS A 638 -16.21 -26.47 20.80
C CYS A 638 -16.19 -26.07 19.32
N LEU A 639 -16.77 -24.92 18.99
CA LEU A 639 -16.58 -24.31 17.68
C LEU A 639 -15.10 -24.04 17.46
N THR A 640 -14.61 -24.33 16.25
CA THR A 640 -13.23 -24.04 15.87
C THR A 640 -13.10 -22.57 15.46
N PRO A 641 -12.02 -21.88 15.89
CA PRO A 641 -11.71 -20.50 15.54
C PRO A 641 -11.77 -20.19 14.05
#